data_AF-A0A9P4HQA7-F1
#
_entry.id   AF-A0A9P4HQA7-F1
#
_cell.length_a   1.000
_cell.length_b   1.000
_cell.length_c   1.000
_cell.angle_alpha   90.00
_cell.angle_beta   90.00
_cell.angle_gamma   90.00
#
_symmetry.space_group_name_H-M   'P 1'
#
loop_
_entity.id
_entity.type
_entity.pdbx_description
1 polymer ?
#
loop_
_entity_poly.entity_id
_entity_poly.type
_entity_poly.pdbx_seq_one_letter_code
_entity_poly.pdbx_strand_id
1 'polypeptide(L)'
;MKTYGSLLALSGMASLVHGHGFVTSPQARMPGSAMASACGQQVYSNQESDNYGNVQGELQVAATQSDYNAEECNIWLCKGYKYADNTDNVQSYTAGQTIDMKVDIRAPHTGVANVSIVDTSTDSVIGDPLISWSVYASTATGVTANETSFSITMPSDLGDKCSTAGDCVIQWWWNAASIDQTYESCVDFTVGGSGSGSSSAVASTTAAAATSAVASSTLATVASSTSASATVAVAAASTAAVSTPTAAASSSSGSSSSSSASSMSMQDYIDYFVALMNGLFRAEDKTVHARQVRSVAGRRKI
;
A
#
# COMPACT_ATOMS: atom_id res chain seq x y z
N MET A 1 -5.39 -3.32 -65.40
CA MET A 1 -3.92 -3.39 -65.18
C MET A 1 -3.44 -1.95 -65.02
N LYS A 2 -2.90 -1.44 -63.92
CA LYS A 2 -2.24 -2.03 -62.75
C LYS A 2 -2.49 -1.11 -61.54
N THR A 3 -2.84 -1.72 -60.41
CA THR A 3 -2.73 -1.13 -59.07
C THR A 3 -1.26 -1.11 -58.64
N TYR A 4 -0.73 0.07 -58.32
CA TYR A 4 0.55 0.27 -57.63
C TYR A 4 0.32 1.44 -56.66
N GLY A 5 0.63 1.40 -55.37
CA GLY A 5 1.12 0.32 -54.53
C GLY A 5 0.79 0.68 -53.08
N SER A 6 0.21 -0.27 -52.36
CA SER A 6 0.20 -0.27 -50.90
C SER A 6 1.39 -1.10 -50.45
N LEU A 7 2.51 -0.47 -50.12
CA LEU A 7 3.64 -1.14 -49.50
C LEU A 7 4.40 -0.13 -48.65
N LEU A 8 4.68 -0.56 -47.41
CA LEU A 8 5.64 -0.03 -46.43
C LEU A 8 5.16 1.09 -45.49
N ALA A 9 4.53 0.66 -44.39
CA ALA A 9 4.80 1.21 -43.05
C ALA A 9 4.45 0.16 -41.97
N LEU A 10 5.18 -0.95 -41.93
CA LEU A 10 5.17 -1.88 -40.80
C LEU A 10 6.60 -1.91 -40.21
N SER A 11 7.00 -0.83 -39.56
CA SER A 11 8.30 -0.74 -38.90
C SER A 11 8.16 0.11 -37.65
N GLY A 12 8.21 -0.53 -36.49
CA GLY A 12 8.32 0.16 -35.20
C GLY A 12 7.36 -0.29 -34.10
N MET A 13 7.15 -1.60 -33.87
CA MET A 13 6.75 -2.04 -32.53
C MET A 13 8.02 -2.20 -31.70
N ALA A 14 8.50 -1.11 -31.11
CA ALA A 14 9.50 -1.20 -30.05
C ALA A 14 8.89 -2.03 -28.92
N SER A 15 9.44 -3.21 -28.68
CA SER A 15 9.10 -4.02 -27.52
C SER A 15 9.50 -3.22 -26.29
N LEU A 16 8.56 -2.53 -25.66
CA LEU A 16 8.76 -1.96 -24.34
C LEU A 16 8.88 -3.15 -23.39
N VAL A 17 10.10 -3.65 -23.20
CA VAL A 17 10.40 -4.65 -22.19
C VAL A 17 10.20 -3.95 -20.86
N HIS A 18 9.04 -4.19 -20.24
CA HIS A 18 8.77 -3.74 -18.89
C HIS A 18 9.47 -4.70 -17.94
N GLY A 19 10.17 -4.18 -16.94
CA GLY A 19 10.61 -5.01 -15.83
C GLY A 19 9.41 -5.49 -15.04
N HIS A 20 9.62 -6.55 -14.27
CA HIS A 20 8.57 -7.17 -13.50
C HIS A 20 9.17 -7.66 -12.19
N GLY A 21 8.66 -7.19 -11.06
CA GLY A 21 9.10 -7.62 -9.75
C GLY A 21 8.06 -7.38 -8.66
N PHE A 22 7.99 -8.30 -7.68
CA PHE A 22 6.99 -8.25 -6.60
C PHE A 22 7.48 -8.97 -5.34
N VAL A 23 7.15 -8.45 -4.16
CA VAL A 23 7.38 -9.14 -2.88
C VAL A 23 6.36 -10.27 -2.72
N THR A 24 6.83 -11.51 -2.70
CA THR A 24 5.98 -12.70 -2.57
C THR A 24 5.90 -13.22 -1.14
N SER A 25 6.82 -12.82 -0.26
CA SER A 25 6.77 -13.18 1.17
C SER A 25 7.47 -12.11 2.01
N PRO A 26 6.88 -11.65 3.12
CA PRO A 26 5.47 -11.82 3.51
C PRO A 26 4.51 -11.31 2.42
N GLN A 27 3.25 -11.71 2.47
CA GLN A 27 2.29 -11.34 1.42
C GLN A 27 2.16 -9.81 1.35
N ALA A 28 2.57 -9.23 0.22
CA ALA A 28 2.36 -7.81 -0.05
C ALA A 28 0.92 -7.53 -0.47
N ARG A 29 0.53 -6.25 -0.38
CA ARG A 29 -0.77 -5.78 -0.82
C ARG A 29 -1.08 -6.21 -2.24
N MET A 30 -2.33 -6.60 -2.46
CA MET A 30 -2.90 -6.95 -3.75
C MET A 30 -4.01 -5.96 -4.13
N PRO A 31 -4.32 -5.84 -5.44
CA PRO A 31 -5.46 -5.07 -5.91
C PRO A 31 -6.79 -5.63 -5.35
N GLY A 32 -7.78 -4.75 -5.21
CA GLY A 32 -9.14 -5.11 -4.81
C GLY A 32 -10.13 -3.98 -5.09
N SER A 33 -11.34 -4.11 -4.56
CA SER A 33 -12.43 -3.18 -4.82
C SER A 33 -12.16 -1.75 -4.34
N ALA A 34 -11.42 -1.55 -3.26
CA ALA A 34 -11.04 -0.21 -2.81
C ALA A 34 -10.01 0.42 -3.74
N MET A 35 -9.09 -0.36 -4.31
CA MET A 35 -8.24 0.11 -5.40
C MET A 35 -9.07 0.48 -6.63
N ALA A 36 -10.01 -0.36 -7.07
CA ALA A 36 -10.87 -0.03 -8.23
C ALA A 36 -11.62 1.28 -8.02
N SER A 37 -12.11 1.52 -6.80
CA SER A 37 -12.83 2.75 -6.45
C SER A 37 -11.94 3.99 -6.49
N ALA A 38 -10.68 3.88 -6.07
CA ALA A 38 -9.74 5.00 -5.98
C ALA A 38 -8.94 5.25 -7.28
N CYS A 39 -8.51 4.16 -7.91
CA CYS A 39 -7.63 4.16 -9.08
C CYS A 39 -8.37 3.90 -10.39
N GLY A 40 -9.68 3.70 -10.39
CA GLY A 40 -10.45 3.35 -11.58
C GLY A 40 -10.34 1.88 -11.98
N GLN A 41 -11.34 1.41 -12.73
CA GLN A 41 -11.52 0.00 -13.05
C GLN A 41 -10.40 -0.55 -13.95
N GLN A 42 -9.86 0.25 -14.87
CA GLN A 42 -8.89 -0.23 -15.83
C GLN A 42 -7.52 -0.46 -15.20
N VAL A 43 -7.10 0.42 -14.29
CA VAL A 43 -5.87 0.25 -13.48
C VAL A 43 -5.99 -0.94 -12.54
N TYR A 44 -7.14 -1.11 -11.86
CA TYR A 44 -7.40 -2.31 -11.07
C TYR A 44 -7.27 -3.58 -11.92
N SER A 45 -7.89 -3.62 -13.10
CA SER A 45 -7.89 -4.81 -13.95
C SER A 45 -6.50 -5.14 -14.49
N ASN A 46 -5.70 -4.12 -14.82
CA ASN A 46 -4.31 -4.31 -15.22
C ASN A 46 -3.51 -4.97 -14.09
N GLN A 47 -3.63 -4.44 -12.89
CA GLN A 47 -2.88 -4.89 -11.71
C GLN A 47 -3.34 -6.25 -11.19
N GLU A 48 -4.62 -6.58 -11.34
CA GLU A 48 -5.14 -7.92 -11.07
C GLU A 48 -4.59 -8.94 -12.06
N SER A 49 -4.43 -8.57 -13.33
CA SER A 49 -3.83 -9.43 -14.35
C SER A 49 -2.32 -9.58 -14.17
N ASP A 50 -1.61 -8.52 -13.76
CA ASP A 50 -0.18 -8.56 -13.52
C ASP A 50 0.28 -7.56 -12.44
N ASN A 51 0.35 -8.06 -11.21
CA ASN A 51 0.80 -7.27 -10.06
C ASN A 51 2.33 -7.00 -10.05
N TYR A 52 3.10 -7.50 -11.04
CA TYR A 52 4.55 -7.30 -11.12
C TYR A 52 4.94 -6.03 -11.89
N GLY A 53 3.99 -5.38 -12.56
CA GLY A 53 4.22 -4.18 -13.38
C GLY A 53 4.77 -2.97 -12.61
N ASN A 54 5.21 -1.95 -13.34
CA ASN A 54 5.73 -0.69 -12.78
C ASN A 54 4.65 0.40 -12.70
N VAL A 55 4.90 1.41 -11.86
CA VAL A 55 4.00 2.55 -11.64
C VAL A 55 3.75 3.36 -12.92
N GLN A 56 4.78 3.56 -13.75
CA GLN A 56 4.67 4.35 -14.98
C GLN A 56 3.74 3.71 -16.01
N GLY A 57 3.75 2.38 -16.13
CA GLY A 57 2.82 1.61 -16.95
C GLY A 57 1.38 1.81 -16.46
N GLU A 58 1.16 1.73 -15.15
CA GLU A 58 -0.17 1.99 -14.58
C GLU A 58 -0.65 3.42 -14.82
N LEU A 59 0.26 4.40 -14.78
CA LEU A 59 -0.09 5.79 -15.10
C LEU A 59 -0.48 5.97 -16.57
N GLN A 60 0.09 5.19 -17.49
CA GLN A 60 -0.36 5.17 -18.89
C GLN A 60 -1.76 4.61 -19.01
N VAL A 61 -2.07 3.54 -18.26
CA VAL A 61 -3.42 2.96 -18.19
C VAL A 61 -4.40 3.97 -17.58
N ALA A 62 -4.01 4.61 -16.48
CA ALA A 62 -4.80 5.63 -15.79
C ALA A 62 -5.17 6.80 -16.71
N ALA A 63 -4.27 7.21 -17.61
CA ALA A 63 -4.52 8.29 -18.56
C ALA A 63 -5.61 7.96 -19.61
N THR A 64 -6.03 6.69 -19.72
CA THR A 64 -7.06 6.24 -20.67
C THR A 64 -8.46 6.13 -20.08
N GLN A 65 -8.60 6.27 -18.76
CA GLN A 65 -9.88 6.12 -18.05
C GLN A 65 -10.31 7.45 -17.40
N SER A 66 -11.62 7.64 -17.20
CA SER A 66 -12.18 8.88 -16.64
C SER A 66 -12.46 8.81 -15.13
N ASP A 67 -12.38 7.62 -14.54
CA ASP A 67 -12.66 7.30 -13.15
C ASP A 67 -11.40 7.21 -12.27
N TYR A 68 -10.22 7.55 -12.82
CA TYR A 68 -8.98 7.66 -12.04
C TYR A 68 -8.98 8.91 -11.17
N ASN A 69 -8.83 8.74 -9.85
CA ASN A 69 -8.59 9.83 -8.92
C ASN A 69 -7.14 9.75 -8.40
N ALA A 70 -6.28 10.69 -8.83
CA ALA A 70 -4.86 10.65 -8.49
C ALA A 70 -4.59 10.76 -6.97
N GLU A 71 -5.37 11.58 -6.27
CA GLU A 71 -5.21 11.80 -4.83
C GLU A 71 -5.69 10.58 -4.04
N GLU A 72 -6.86 10.05 -4.37
CA GLU A 72 -7.40 8.86 -3.71
C GLU A 72 -6.57 7.62 -4.05
N CYS A 73 -6.14 7.46 -5.31
CA CYS A 73 -5.33 6.34 -5.75
C CYS A 73 -3.93 6.39 -5.12
N ASN A 74 -3.31 7.57 -5.03
CA ASN A 74 -1.94 7.73 -4.54
C ASN A 74 -1.00 6.65 -5.08
N ILE A 75 -0.90 6.56 -6.40
CA ILE A 75 -0.28 5.40 -7.07
C ILE A 75 1.22 5.21 -6.75
N TRP A 76 1.88 6.27 -6.27
CA TRP A 76 3.27 6.27 -5.82
C TRP A 76 3.45 5.80 -4.37
N LEU A 77 2.36 5.40 -3.70
CA LEU A 77 2.37 4.68 -2.44
C LEU A 77 1.79 3.29 -2.67
N CYS A 78 2.65 2.28 -2.61
CA CYS A 78 2.23 0.88 -2.71
C CYS A 78 1.56 0.55 -4.04
N LYS A 79 1.97 1.20 -5.13
CA LYS A 79 1.35 1.04 -6.46
C LYS A 79 -0.17 1.34 -6.48
N GLY A 80 -0.66 2.13 -5.52
CA GLY A 80 -2.06 2.45 -5.34
C GLY A 80 -2.90 1.38 -4.63
N TYR A 81 -2.29 0.26 -4.20
CA TYR A 81 -3.00 -0.79 -3.47
C TYR A 81 -3.47 -0.33 -2.09
N LYS A 82 -4.72 -0.66 -1.75
CA LYS A 82 -5.39 -0.17 -0.55
C LYS A 82 -5.31 -1.14 0.60
N TYR A 83 -5.12 -0.60 1.80
CA TYR A 83 -5.18 -1.38 3.03
C TYR A 83 -6.54 -2.08 3.21
N ALA A 84 -7.63 -1.40 2.81
CA ALA A 84 -8.98 -1.95 2.89
C ALA A 84 -9.17 -3.26 2.10
N ASP A 85 -8.37 -3.49 1.04
CA ASP A 85 -8.37 -4.74 0.27
C ASP A 85 -7.45 -5.82 0.86
N ASN A 86 -6.72 -5.51 1.95
CA ASN A 86 -5.57 -6.29 2.41
C ASN A 86 -5.54 -6.53 3.94
N THR A 87 -6.65 -6.34 4.64
CA THR A 87 -6.73 -6.50 6.11
C THR A 87 -6.35 -7.90 6.58
N ASP A 88 -6.53 -8.92 5.75
CA ASP A 88 -6.21 -10.31 6.06
C ASP A 88 -4.70 -10.63 5.93
N ASN A 89 -3.92 -9.74 5.30
CA ASN A 89 -2.49 -9.93 5.03
C ASN A 89 -1.59 -9.25 6.08
N VAL A 90 -2.18 -8.63 7.10
CA VAL A 90 -1.43 -7.87 8.12
C VAL A 90 -0.52 -8.78 8.92
N GLN A 91 0.75 -8.41 8.98
CA GLN A 91 1.74 -9.08 9.80
C GLN A 91 1.79 -8.49 11.22
N SER A 92 2.21 -9.28 12.19
CA SER A 92 2.46 -8.79 13.56
C SER A 92 3.90 -9.04 13.93
N TYR A 93 4.61 -7.96 14.26
CA TYR A 93 6.03 -7.99 14.57
C TYR A 93 6.33 -7.37 15.93
N THR A 94 7.51 -7.69 16.44
CA THR A 94 8.10 -7.07 17.62
C THR A 94 9.32 -6.22 17.23
N ALA A 95 9.63 -5.22 18.04
CA ALA A 95 10.84 -4.41 17.89
C ALA A 95 12.10 -5.31 17.82
N GLY A 96 12.97 -5.07 16.83
CA GLY A 96 14.20 -5.84 16.63
C GLY A 96 14.00 -7.24 16.01
N GLN A 97 12.77 -7.63 15.69
CA GLN A 97 12.50 -8.91 15.04
C GLN A 97 13.16 -8.96 13.65
N THR A 98 13.81 -10.09 13.35
CA THR A 98 14.29 -10.40 12.00
C THR A 98 13.14 -10.95 11.16
N ILE A 99 12.98 -10.40 9.96
CA ILE A 99 11.91 -10.75 9.03
C ILE A 99 12.55 -11.18 7.72
N ASP A 100 12.24 -12.39 7.28
CA ASP A 100 12.68 -12.89 5.99
C ASP A 100 11.76 -12.39 4.88
N MET A 101 12.37 -11.85 3.84
CA MET A 101 11.71 -11.28 2.67
C MET A 101 12.06 -12.09 1.42
N LYS A 102 11.07 -12.30 0.56
CA LYS A 102 11.24 -12.89 -0.77
C LYS A 102 10.68 -11.95 -1.83
N VAL A 103 11.48 -11.71 -2.85
CA VAL A 103 11.12 -10.93 -4.04
C VAL A 103 11.27 -11.84 -5.25
N ASP A 104 10.22 -11.92 -6.07
CA ASP A 104 10.31 -12.54 -7.39
C ASP A 104 10.58 -11.45 -8.43
N ILE A 105 11.60 -11.65 -9.27
CA ILE A 105 12.02 -10.72 -10.32
C ILE A 105 11.95 -11.46 -11.65
N ARG A 106 10.89 -11.20 -12.42
CA ARG A 106 10.60 -11.90 -13.68
C ARG A 106 11.30 -11.28 -14.89
N ALA A 107 11.48 -9.97 -14.86
CA ALA A 107 12.18 -9.22 -15.91
C ALA A 107 13.12 -8.19 -15.26
N PRO A 108 14.43 -8.45 -15.21
CA PRO A 108 15.38 -7.60 -14.52
C PRO A 108 15.74 -6.35 -15.34
N HIS A 109 15.91 -5.23 -14.64
CA HIS A 109 16.51 -4.01 -15.16
C HIS A 109 17.44 -3.38 -14.12
N THR A 110 18.65 -3.05 -14.55
CA THR A 110 19.65 -2.48 -13.65
C THR A 110 19.13 -1.18 -13.04
N GLY A 111 19.06 -1.16 -11.72
CA GLY A 111 18.54 -0.01 -10.97
C GLY A 111 19.15 0.11 -9.58
N VAL A 112 18.47 0.84 -8.73
CA VAL A 112 18.70 0.91 -7.28
C VAL A 112 17.47 0.39 -6.56
N ALA A 113 17.63 -0.18 -5.38
CA ALA A 113 16.51 -0.66 -4.58
C ALA A 113 16.74 -0.45 -3.09
N ASN A 114 15.65 -0.40 -2.34
CA ASN A 114 15.69 -0.41 -0.89
C ASN A 114 14.43 -1.04 -0.30
N VAL A 115 14.52 -1.44 0.97
CA VAL A 115 13.35 -1.74 1.80
C VAL A 115 13.31 -0.75 2.96
N SER A 116 12.18 -0.10 3.14
CA SER A 116 11.99 0.97 4.13
C SER A 116 10.67 0.81 4.87
N ILE A 117 10.58 1.37 6.07
CA ILE A 117 9.28 1.60 6.72
C ILE A 117 8.70 2.89 6.17
N VAL A 118 7.44 2.88 5.74
CA VAL A 118 6.74 4.05 5.20
C VAL A 118 5.48 4.33 6.01
N ASP A 119 5.34 5.58 6.46
CA ASP A 119 4.10 6.16 6.99
C ASP A 119 3.13 6.37 5.82
N THR A 120 2.00 5.66 5.84
CA THR A 120 1.06 5.65 4.70
C THR A 120 0.22 6.92 4.63
N SER A 121 0.05 7.65 5.73
CA SER A 121 -0.76 8.86 5.80
C SER A 121 -0.07 10.05 5.15
N THR A 122 1.25 10.11 5.32
CA THR A 122 2.09 11.18 4.77
C THR A 122 2.84 10.75 3.52
N ASP A 123 2.74 9.45 3.16
CA ASP A 123 3.62 8.80 2.21
C ASP A 123 5.06 9.21 2.52
N SER A 124 5.64 8.77 3.64
CA SER A 124 7.02 9.19 3.97
C SER A 124 7.82 8.09 4.63
N VAL A 125 9.09 7.97 4.26
CA VAL A 125 10.00 7.00 4.86
C VAL A 125 10.27 7.39 6.32
N ILE A 126 10.10 6.42 7.21
CA ILE A 126 10.46 6.54 8.62
C ILE A 126 11.87 5.98 8.81
N GLY A 127 12.80 6.84 9.24
CA GLY A 127 14.18 6.46 9.53
C GLY A 127 15.02 6.19 8.28
N ASP A 128 16.06 5.36 8.45
CA ASP A 128 16.91 4.89 7.36
C ASP A 128 16.34 3.62 6.70
N PRO A 129 16.65 3.35 5.42
CA PRO A 129 16.30 2.08 4.80
C PRO A 129 16.85 0.88 5.59
N LEU A 130 16.02 -0.14 5.77
CA LEU A 130 16.36 -1.38 6.48
C LEU A 130 17.43 -2.18 5.72
N ILE A 131 17.42 -2.08 4.39
CA ILE A 131 18.43 -2.61 3.48
C ILE A 131 18.39 -1.79 2.19
N SER A 132 19.54 -1.66 1.51
CA SER A 132 19.62 -0.95 0.22
C SER A 132 20.68 -1.55 -0.71
N TRP A 133 20.44 -1.39 -2.02
CA TRP A 133 21.33 -1.81 -3.09
C TRP A 133 21.58 -0.63 -4.04
N SER A 134 22.86 -0.32 -4.27
CA SER A 134 23.28 0.69 -5.25
C SER A 134 23.30 0.18 -6.69
N VAL A 135 23.28 -1.14 -6.86
CA VAL A 135 23.05 -1.86 -8.12
C VAL A 135 22.11 -3.01 -7.77
N TYR A 136 20.93 -3.02 -8.36
CA TYR A 136 19.88 -4.01 -8.13
C TYR A 136 19.36 -4.59 -9.44
N ALA A 137 19.05 -5.89 -9.46
CA ALA A 137 18.46 -6.61 -10.59
C ALA A 137 19.23 -6.38 -11.89
N SER A 138 20.57 -6.48 -11.81
CA SER A 138 21.42 -6.07 -12.93
C SER A 138 21.23 -6.99 -14.14
N THR A 139 21.04 -6.38 -15.30
CA THR A 139 21.04 -7.08 -16.59
C THR A 139 22.43 -7.52 -17.02
N ALA A 140 23.49 -6.95 -16.44
CA ALA A 140 24.87 -7.28 -16.78
C ALA A 140 25.38 -8.49 -15.99
N THR A 141 25.04 -8.59 -14.70
CA THR A 141 25.49 -9.69 -13.82
C THR A 141 24.42 -10.74 -13.56
N GLY A 142 23.17 -10.47 -13.93
CA GLY A 142 22.01 -11.24 -13.51
C GLY A 142 21.57 -10.87 -12.09
N VAL A 143 20.38 -11.38 -11.72
CA VAL A 143 19.83 -11.28 -10.37
C VAL A 143 20.56 -12.26 -9.45
N THR A 144 20.95 -11.76 -8.29
CA THR A 144 21.69 -12.47 -7.25
C THR A 144 20.77 -12.95 -6.13
N ALA A 145 21.20 -13.97 -5.37
CA ALA A 145 20.35 -14.59 -4.35
C ALA A 145 19.92 -13.61 -3.25
N ASN A 146 20.78 -12.66 -2.87
CA ASN A 146 20.48 -11.66 -1.84
C ASN A 146 19.58 -10.51 -2.34
N GLU A 147 19.20 -10.50 -3.63
CA GLU A 147 18.18 -9.58 -4.16
C GLU A 147 16.78 -10.23 -4.13
N THR A 148 16.70 -11.55 -4.22
CA THR A 148 15.43 -12.30 -4.21
C THR A 148 15.09 -12.91 -2.85
N SER A 149 16.07 -13.05 -1.96
CA SER A 149 15.89 -13.62 -0.62
C SER A 149 16.88 -12.97 0.36
N PHE A 150 16.36 -12.20 1.30
CA PHE A 150 17.14 -11.45 2.28
C PHE A 150 16.33 -11.29 3.57
N SER A 151 16.98 -10.85 4.64
CA SER A 151 16.30 -10.54 5.90
C SER A 151 16.46 -9.05 6.22
N ILE A 152 15.43 -8.48 6.82
CA ILE A 152 15.42 -7.13 7.39
C ILE A 152 15.21 -7.24 8.90
N THR A 153 15.52 -6.16 9.62
CA THR A 153 15.26 -6.06 11.06
C THR A 153 14.25 -4.96 11.32
N MET A 154 13.17 -5.29 12.03
CA MET A 154 12.16 -4.31 12.44
C MET A 154 12.79 -3.26 13.36
N PRO A 155 12.68 -1.95 13.07
CA PRO A 155 13.26 -0.93 13.93
C PRO A 155 12.68 -0.97 15.35
N SER A 156 13.51 -0.63 16.33
CA SER A 156 13.10 -0.63 17.75
C SER A 156 12.48 0.69 18.22
N ASP A 157 12.49 1.72 17.38
CA ASP A 157 12.18 3.11 17.70
C ASP A 157 10.97 3.66 16.92
N LEU A 158 10.12 2.79 16.37
CA LEU A 158 8.85 3.19 15.72
C LEU A 158 7.82 3.75 16.71
N GLY A 159 7.98 3.46 18.01
CA GLY A 159 7.00 3.83 19.05
C GLY A 159 5.61 3.31 18.71
N ASP A 160 4.58 4.13 18.97
CA ASP A 160 3.18 3.79 18.67
C ASP A 160 2.76 4.14 17.23
N LYS A 161 3.67 4.69 16.40
CA LYS A 161 3.31 5.15 15.03
C LYS A 161 2.79 4.03 14.13
N CYS A 162 3.32 2.82 14.30
CA CYS A 162 2.98 1.66 13.48
C CYS A 162 2.24 0.59 14.31
N SER A 163 1.55 0.99 15.39
CA SER A 163 0.79 0.05 16.23
C SER A 163 -0.56 -0.33 15.61
N THR A 164 -1.10 0.50 14.72
CA THR A 164 -2.36 0.22 14.00
C THR A 164 -2.03 -0.30 12.60
N ALA A 165 -2.74 -1.35 12.20
CA ALA A 165 -2.63 -1.89 10.85
C ALA A 165 -3.07 -0.83 9.82
N GLY A 166 -2.27 -0.68 8.77
CA GLY A 166 -2.49 0.31 7.73
C GLY A 166 -1.78 1.65 7.95
N ASP A 167 -1.35 1.99 9.17
CA ASP A 167 -0.62 3.24 9.46
C ASP A 167 0.79 3.23 8.85
N CYS A 168 1.42 2.05 8.83
CA CYS A 168 2.73 1.84 8.26
C CYS A 168 2.77 0.59 7.37
N VAL A 169 3.73 0.59 6.45
CA VAL A 169 4.06 -0.56 5.61
C VAL A 169 5.57 -0.78 5.56
N ILE A 170 6.00 -2.02 5.38
CA ILE A 170 7.33 -2.35 4.88
C ILE A 170 7.24 -2.23 3.36
N GLN A 171 7.86 -1.21 2.78
CA GLN A 171 7.87 -0.99 1.34
C GLN A 171 9.19 -1.50 0.76
N TRP A 172 9.11 -2.45 -0.17
CA TRP A 172 10.16 -2.71 -1.14
C TRP A 172 9.98 -1.76 -2.32
N TRP A 173 11.03 -1.02 -2.65
CA TRP A 173 11.06 -0.06 -3.74
C TRP A 173 12.26 -0.35 -4.64
N TRP A 174 12.03 -0.41 -5.95
CA TRP A 174 13.07 -0.59 -6.96
C TRP A 174 12.87 0.41 -8.10
N ASN A 175 13.91 1.14 -8.46
CA ASN A 175 13.91 2.11 -9.55
C ASN A 175 14.99 1.77 -10.58
N ALA A 176 14.53 1.40 -11.77
CA ALA A 176 15.35 1.19 -12.96
C ALA A 176 15.36 2.48 -13.80
N ALA A 177 16.12 3.47 -13.34
CA ALA A 177 16.13 4.82 -13.94
C ALA A 177 16.49 4.84 -15.44
N SER A 178 17.27 3.86 -15.93
CA SER A 178 17.66 3.78 -17.34
C SER A 178 16.48 3.55 -18.31
N ILE A 179 15.34 3.11 -17.80
CA ILE A 179 14.12 2.84 -18.58
C ILE A 179 12.88 3.52 -18.01
N ASP A 180 13.06 4.41 -17.02
CA ASP A 180 11.98 5.14 -16.35
C ASP A 180 10.89 4.22 -15.75
N GLN A 181 11.29 3.25 -14.93
CA GLN A 181 10.37 2.31 -14.30
C GLN A 181 10.64 2.18 -12.80
N THR A 182 9.56 2.30 -12.02
CA THR A 182 9.54 2.16 -10.57
C THR A 182 8.61 1.03 -10.16
N TYR A 183 9.08 0.19 -9.26
CA TYR A 183 8.38 -0.97 -8.73
C TYR A 183 8.23 -0.83 -7.24
N GLU A 184 7.05 -1.19 -6.74
CA GLU A 184 6.74 -1.12 -5.33
C GLU A 184 5.94 -2.34 -4.89
N SER A 185 6.22 -2.80 -3.68
CA SER A 185 5.37 -3.75 -2.97
C SER A 185 5.36 -3.37 -1.50
N CYS A 186 4.19 -3.40 -0.88
CA CYS A 186 4.01 -3.01 0.51
C CYS A 186 3.47 -4.18 1.32
N VAL A 187 4.12 -4.49 2.43
CA VAL A 187 3.62 -5.45 3.42
C VAL A 187 3.05 -4.66 4.59
N ASP A 188 1.77 -4.85 4.86
CA ASP A 188 1.12 -4.29 6.05
C ASP A 188 1.60 -5.00 7.31
N PHE A 189 1.86 -4.23 8.36
CA PHE A 189 2.24 -4.79 9.64
C PHE A 189 1.73 -3.96 10.80
N THR A 190 1.80 -4.56 11.98
CA THR A 190 1.73 -3.89 13.28
C THR A 190 3.00 -4.19 14.05
N VAL A 191 3.47 -3.21 14.83
CA VAL A 191 4.53 -3.43 15.81
C VAL A 191 4.00 -3.23 17.22
N GLY A 192 4.07 -4.28 18.02
CA GLY A 192 3.64 -4.27 19.42
C GLY A 192 4.82 -4.05 20.36
N GLY A 193 4.87 -2.89 21.01
CA GLY A 193 5.54 -2.69 22.29
C GLY A 193 7.03 -2.35 22.25
N SER A 194 7.35 -1.26 22.93
CA SER A 194 8.63 -1.02 23.59
C SER A 194 8.95 -2.21 24.50
N GLY A 195 9.67 -3.19 23.95
CA GLY A 195 10.36 -4.21 24.73
C GLY A 195 11.47 -3.54 25.53
N SER A 196 11.14 -2.95 26.68
CA SER A 196 12.10 -2.69 27.74
C SER A 196 12.68 -4.03 28.15
N GLY A 197 13.79 -4.40 27.50
CA GLY A 197 14.56 -5.59 27.81
C GLY A 197 15.06 -5.52 29.25
N SER A 198 14.25 -5.99 30.19
CA SER A 198 14.72 -6.34 31.52
C SER A 198 15.60 -7.57 31.35
N SER A 199 16.90 -7.32 31.29
CA SER A 199 17.94 -8.34 31.37
C SER A 199 17.74 -9.11 32.67
N SER A 200 17.02 -10.22 32.62
CA SER A 200 16.92 -11.14 33.74
C SER A 200 18.26 -11.85 33.85
N ALA A 201 19.13 -11.30 34.70
CA ALA A 201 20.31 -11.99 35.18
C ALA A 201 19.90 -13.36 35.73
N VAL A 202 20.49 -14.41 35.20
CA VAL A 202 20.37 -15.78 35.71
C VAL A 202 21.06 -15.79 37.08
N ALA A 203 20.27 -15.64 38.14
CA ALA A 203 20.71 -15.87 39.51
C ALA A 203 20.29 -17.27 39.94
N SER A 204 21.26 -18.17 39.96
CA SER A 204 21.20 -19.51 40.56
C SER A 204 20.64 -19.46 41.98
N THR A 205 19.62 -20.26 42.28
CA THR A 205 19.17 -20.49 43.66
C THR A 205 19.09 -21.99 43.94
N THR A 206 20.05 -22.45 44.74
CA THR A 206 19.95 -23.67 45.55
C THR A 206 18.90 -23.47 46.64
N ALA A 207 18.07 -24.50 46.82
CA ALA A 207 16.97 -24.57 47.77
C ALA A 207 17.42 -24.57 49.24
N ALA A 208 16.61 -23.96 50.11
CA ALA A 208 16.41 -24.41 51.49
C ALA A 208 15.04 -23.92 52.02
N ALA A 209 14.34 -24.84 52.68
CA ALA A 209 12.99 -24.72 53.22
C ALA A 209 12.95 -24.06 54.61
N ALA A 210 11.78 -23.50 54.99
CA ALA A 210 11.21 -23.62 56.34
C ALA A 210 9.79 -22.99 56.46
N THR A 211 8.80 -23.86 56.66
CA THR A 211 7.67 -23.82 57.61
C THR A 211 6.84 -22.55 57.89
N SER A 212 5.56 -22.67 57.52
CA SER A 212 4.34 -22.58 58.34
C SER A 212 4.08 -21.38 59.28
N ALA A 213 3.03 -20.61 58.97
CA ALA A 213 2.08 -20.11 59.97
C ALA A 213 0.68 -19.92 59.36
N VAL A 214 -0.32 -20.23 60.18
CA VAL A 214 -1.77 -20.35 59.92
C VAL A 214 -2.54 -19.09 60.31
N ALA A 215 -3.82 -19.06 59.90
CA ALA A 215 -4.96 -18.26 60.42
C ALA A 215 -5.14 -16.84 59.83
N SER A 216 -6.34 -16.29 59.61
CA SER A 216 -7.72 -16.79 59.57
C SER A 216 -8.58 -15.70 58.91
N SER A 217 -9.76 -16.12 58.45
CA SER A 217 -10.91 -15.35 57.94
C SER A 217 -11.28 -14.04 58.65
N THR A 218 -11.70 -13.03 57.88
CA THR A 218 -12.87 -12.18 58.20
C THR A 218 -13.62 -11.75 56.94
N LEU A 219 -14.94 -11.96 56.97
CA LEU A 219 -15.94 -11.40 56.07
C LEU A 219 -16.15 -9.91 56.41
N ALA A 220 -16.37 -9.08 55.40
CA ALA A 220 -17.04 -7.79 55.56
C ALA A 220 -18.00 -7.56 54.39
N THR A 221 -19.26 -7.37 54.73
CA THR A 221 -20.40 -7.13 53.86
C THR A 221 -20.91 -5.69 54.09
N VAL A 222 -21.51 -5.12 53.04
CA VAL A 222 -22.50 -4.00 53.00
C VAL A 222 -21.94 -2.57 52.99
N ALA A 223 -22.18 -1.84 51.89
CA ALA A 223 -23.17 -0.75 51.85
C ALA A 223 -23.35 -0.16 50.44
N SER A 224 -24.55 -0.36 49.90
CA SER A 224 -25.12 0.37 48.78
C SER A 224 -25.51 1.79 49.20
N SER A 225 -25.29 2.77 48.34
CA SER A 225 -25.92 4.10 48.44
C SER A 225 -26.60 4.43 47.11
N THR A 226 -27.92 4.23 47.11
CA THR A 226 -28.89 4.81 46.19
C THR A 226 -28.96 6.34 46.34
N SER A 227 -29.07 7.05 45.21
CA SER A 227 -29.74 8.34 45.15
C SER A 227 -30.44 8.48 43.80
N ALA A 228 -31.76 8.36 43.83
CA ALA A 228 -32.68 9.00 42.89
C ALA A 228 -32.68 10.52 43.17
N SER A 229 -33.21 11.45 42.38
CA SER A 229 -34.25 11.45 41.36
C SER A 229 -34.25 12.84 40.72
N ALA A 230 -34.71 12.99 39.48
CA ALA A 230 -35.64 14.05 39.06
C ALA A 230 -35.85 14.03 37.54
N THR A 231 -36.97 13.45 37.14
CA THR A 231 -37.65 13.67 35.86
C THR A 231 -38.34 15.03 35.86
N VAL A 232 -38.22 15.81 34.78
CA VAL A 232 -39.29 16.68 34.28
C VAL A 232 -39.25 16.67 32.75
N ALA A 233 -40.25 16.05 32.14
CA ALA A 233 -40.72 16.38 30.81
C ALA A 233 -41.79 17.48 30.95
N VAL A 234 -41.99 18.31 29.92
CA VAL A 234 -43.31 18.70 29.37
C VAL A 234 -43.15 19.72 28.23
N ALA A 235 -43.70 19.30 27.08
CA ALA A 235 -44.51 20.00 26.07
C ALA A 235 -44.02 21.18 25.21
N ALA A 236 -44.44 21.01 23.95
CA ALA A 236 -44.49 21.89 22.80
C ALA A 236 -45.49 23.07 22.90
N ALA A 237 -45.28 24.08 22.05
CA ALA A 237 -46.26 24.78 21.20
C ALA A 237 -45.53 25.90 20.41
N SER A 238 -45.46 25.86 19.07
CA SER A 238 -46.38 26.48 18.09
C SER A 238 -46.30 28.01 18.01
N THR A 239 -45.77 28.58 16.91
CA THR A 239 -46.42 29.42 15.86
C THR A 239 -45.35 30.45 15.40
N ALA A 240 -45.27 31.06 14.22
CA ALA A 240 -46.07 31.16 13.01
C ALA A 240 -45.12 31.52 11.82
N ALA A 241 -45.65 31.33 10.62
CA ALA A 241 -45.04 31.55 9.30
C ALA A 241 -44.75 33.01 8.94
N VAL A 242 -43.79 33.23 8.03
CA VAL A 242 -43.84 34.25 6.95
C VAL A 242 -43.11 33.74 5.69
N SER A 243 -43.91 33.53 4.63
CA SER A 243 -43.76 33.63 3.16
C SER A 243 -42.56 34.46 2.65
N THR A 244 -41.87 34.27 1.50
CA THR A 244 -42.07 33.71 0.13
C THR A 244 -40.77 34.04 -0.69
N PRO A 245 -40.69 33.88 -2.03
CA PRO A 245 -40.27 32.70 -2.80
C PRO A 245 -38.94 32.93 -3.57
N THR A 246 -38.42 31.93 -4.30
CA THR A 246 -37.94 32.06 -5.70
C THR A 246 -37.35 30.76 -6.25
N ALA A 247 -37.89 30.41 -7.44
CA ALA A 247 -37.34 29.67 -8.58
C ALA A 247 -36.95 28.17 -8.48
N ALA A 248 -37.76 27.42 -9.22
CA ALA A 248 -37.57 26.10 -9.79
C ALA A 248 -36.23 25.86 -10.49
N ALA A 249 -35.74 24.62 -10.36
CA ALA A 249 -35.03 23.91 -11.43
C ALA A 249 -35.33 22.41 -11.35
N SER A 250 -35.51 21.83 -12.53
CA SER A 250 -36.13 20.55 -12.85
C SER A 250 -35.33 19.33 -12.38
N SER A 251 -36.02 18.33 -11.81
CA SER A 251 -35.50 16.99 -11.55
C SER A 251 -35.93 16.02 -12.65
N SER A 252 -34.96 15.54 -13.42
CA SER A 252 -35.09 14.37 -14.29
C SER A 252 -34.86 13.10 -13.46
N SER A 253 -35.89 12.28 -13.38
CA SER A 253 -35.89 10.91 -12.87
C SER A 253 -34.99 10.01 -13.71
N GLY A 254 -33.94 9.47 -13.10
CA GLY A 254 -33.13 8.39 -13.63
C GLY A 254 -33.13 7.23 -12.65
N SER A 255 -33.86 6.18 -12.97
CA SER A 255 -33.98 4.96 -12.18
C SER A 255 -32.65 4.21 -12.13
N SER A 256 -32.19 3.94 -10.92
CA SER A 256 -31.12 2.99 -10.64
C SER A 256 -31.64 1.56 -10.78
N SER A 257 -30.96 0.74 -11.58
CA SER A 257 -31.04 -0.72 -11.51
C SER A 257 -29.63 -1.27 -11.32
N SER A 258 -29.42 -1.84 -10.14
CA SER A 258 -28.25 -2.58 -9.71
C SER A 258 -28.20 -3.95 -10.38
N SER A 259 -27.02 -4.36 -10.83
CA SER A 259 -26.72 -5.75 -11.20
C SER A 259 -25.24 -6.04 -11.00
N SER A 260 -24.99 -6.79 -9.93
CA SER A 260 -23.97 -7.82 -9.69
C SER A 260 -22.70 -7.91 -10.57
N ALA A 261 -21.59 -8.12 -9.85
CA ALA A 261 -20.27 -8.56 -10.27
C ALA A 261 -20.28 -9.40 -11.57
N SER A 262 -19.63 -8.86 -12.60
CA SER A 262 -19.50 -9.49 -13.91
C SER A 262 -18.05 -9.89 -14.15
N SER A 263 -17.87 -11.16 -14.53
CA SER A 263 -16.74 -11.61 -15.33
C SER A 263 -16.50 -10.61 -16.46
N MET A 264 -15.27 -10.09 -16.57
CA MET A 264 -14.89 -9.18 -17.65
C MET A 264 -15.31 -9.77 -19.00
N SER A 265 -16.05 -8.98 -19.76
CA SER A 265 -16.51 -9.37 -21.07
C SER A 265 -15.34 -9.35 -22.07
N MET A 266 -15.47 -10.10 -23.16
CA MET A 266 -14.51 -10.02 -24.28
C MET A 266 -14.40 -8.57 -24.83
N GLN A 267 -15.44 -7.75 -24.63
CA GLN A 267 -15.45 -6.36 -25.03
C GLN A 267 -14.52 -5.51 -24.15
N ASP A 268 -14.47 -5.78 -22.84
CA ASP A 268 -13.54 -5.11 -21.91
C ASP A 268 -12.07 -5.41 -22.27
N TYR A 269 -11.79 -6.64 -22.75
CA TYR A 269 -10.47 -7.01 -23.27
C TYR A 269 -10.11 -6.28 -24.57
N ILE A 270 -11.08 -6.11 -25.48
CA ILE A 270 -10.87 -5.39 -26.74
C ILE A 270 -10.66 -3.91 -26.45
N ASP A 271 -11.44 -3.33 -25.55
CA ASP A 271 -11.35 -1.92 -25.18
C ASP A 271 -10.03 -1.64 -24.44
N TYR A 272 -9.58 -2.54 -23.56
CA TYR A 272 -8.24 -2.51 -22.97
C TYR A 272 -7.13 -2.54 -24.03
N PHE A 273 -7.23 -3.43 -25.02
CA PHE A 273 -6.24 -3.53 -26.08
C PHE A 273 -6.21 -2.28 -26.97
N VAL A 274 -7.38 -1.69 -27.26
CA VAL A 274 -7.49 -0.43 -28.02
C VAL A 274 -6.95 0.76 -27.23
N ALA A 275 -7.23 0.83 -25.92
CA ALA A 275 -6.68 1.86 -25.04
C ALA A 275 -5.15 1.78 -24.95
N LEU A 276 -4.60 0.57 -24.80
CA LEU A 276 -3.16 0.30 -24.83
C LEU A 276 -2.52 0.79 -26.15
N MET A 277 -3.16 0.51 -27.28
CA MET A 277 -2.68 0.95 -28.59
C MET A 277 -2.73 2.47 -28.79
N ASN A 278 -3.71 3.15 -28.18
CA ASN A 278 -3.87 4.60 -28.30
C ASN A 278 -2.95 5.39 -27.36
N GLY A 279 -2.61 4.85 -26.18
CA GLY A 279 -1.67 5.45 -25.23
C GLY A 279 -0.24 5.57 -25.79
N LEU A 280 0.14 4.66 -26.69
CA LEU A 280 1.46 4.63 -27.36
C LEU A 280 1.77 5.85 -28.24
N PHE A 281 0.77 6.69 -28.58
CA PHE A 281 0.95 7.82 -29.51
C PHE A 281 1.08 9.20 -28.86
N ARG A 282 1.06 9.35 -27.52
CA ARG A 282 0.90 10.68 -26.86
C ARG A 282 1.83 11.00 -25.68
N ALA A 283 3.03 10.43 -25.59
CA ALA A 283 3.94 10.71 -24.47
C ALA A 283 5.15 11.59 -24.88
N GLU A 284 5.00 12.92 -24.75
CA GLU A 284 6.10 13.87 -24.53
C GLU A 284 5.66 14.88 -23.46
N ASP A 285 6.06 14.70 -22.19
CA ASP A 285 6.67 15.74 -21.33
C ASP A 285 7.17 15.12 -20.01
N LYS A 286 8.32 15.59 -19.53
CA LYS A 286 9.14 14.97 -18.48
C LYS A 286 8.98 15.70 -17.15
N THR A 287 8.71 14.98 -16.06
CA THR A 287 9.05 15.45 -14.70
C THR A 287 9.36 14.27 -13.78
N VAL A 288 10.65 14.03 -13.55
CA VAL A 288 11.17 13.02 -12.60
C VAL A 288 10.97 13.54 -11.17
N HIS A 289 10.13 12.87 -10.38
CA HIS A 289 9.98 13.16 -8.95
C HIS A 289 11.11 12.48 -8.17
N ALA A 290 12.07 13.28 -7.72
CA ALA A 290 13.22 12.86 -6.92
C ALA A 290 12.82 12.60 -5.46
N ARG A 291 12.29 11.41 -5.15
CA ARG A 291 11.87 11.08 -3.77
C ARG A 291 12.93 10.39 -2.90
N GLN A 292 13.97 9.77 -3.48
CA GLN A 292 14.80 8.83 -2.67
C GLN A 292 16.33 8.81 -2.87
N VAL A 293 16.93 9.71 -3.65
CA VAL A 293 18.41 9.67 -3.87
C VAL A 293 19.23 10.30 -2.72
N ARG A 294 18.60 10.97 -1.74
CA ARG A 294 19.34 11.80 -0.76
C ARG A 294 20.06 11.06 0.38
N SER A 295 19.90 9.76 0.57
CA SER A 295 20.61 9.06 1.67
C SER A 295 22.02 8.55 1.30
N VAL A 296 22.32 8.31 0.02
CA VAL A 296 23.58 7.63 -0.37
C VAL A 296 24.74 8.59 -0.74
N ALA A 297 24.45 9.86 -1.04
CA ALA A 297 25.48 10.83 -1.47
C ALA A 297 26.22 11.54 -0.32
N GLY A 298 25.85 11.28 0.93
CA GLY A 298 26.31 12.04 2.10
C GLY A 298 27.45 11.39 2.90
N ARG A 299 28.50 10.85 2.27
CA ARG A 299 29.77 10.52 2.98
C ARG A 299 30.96 10.23 2.05
N ARG A 300 31.53 11.29 1.46
CA ARG A 300 32.99 11.37 1.20
C ARG A 300 33.48 12.74 1.66
N LYS A 301 34.02 12.78 2.88
CA LYS A 301 35.00 13.79 3.29
C LYS A 301 36.38 13.16 3.17
N ILE A 302 37.21 13.75 2.32
CA ILE A 302 38.54 14.21 2.72
C ILE A 302 38.43 15.73 2.67
#